data_AF-A0A9D2WPJ1-F1
#
_entry.id   AF-A0A9D2WPJ1-F1
#
_cell.length_a   1.000
_cell.length_b   1.000
_cell.length_c   1.000
_cell.angle_alpha   90.00
_cell.angle_beta   90.00
_cell.angle_gamma   90.00
#
_symmetry.space_group_name_H-M   'P 1'
#
loop_
_entity.id
_entity.type
_entity.pdbx_description
1 polymer ?
#
loop_
_entity_poly.entity_id
_entity_poly.type
_entity_poly.pdbx_seq_one_letter_code
_entity_poly.pdbx_strand_id
1 'polypeptide(L)' 'MVSNIQIDDLLILELDAAIELCRSAGWQVKVEVTLPPRGELTGQYRVIRVRELSVGNVILTVAKEVSGKEV' A
#
# COMPACT_ATOMS: atom_id res chain seq x y z
N MET A 1 -8.61 -21.36 9.36
CA MET A 1 -9.31 -20.06 9.43
C MET A 1 -8.72 -19.22 8.32
N VAL A 2 -9.43 -19.02 7.22
CA VAL A 2 -8.97 -18.10 6.17
C VAL A 2 -9.22 -16.70 6.69
N SER A 3 -8.16 -16.00 7.08
CA SER A 3 -8.24 -14.62 7.49
C SER A 3 -8.87 -13.85 6.35
N ASN A 4 -10.10 -13.38 6.57
CA ASN A 4 -10.85 -12.58 5.61
C ASN A 4 -10.24 -11.16 5.61
N ILE A 5 -8.98 -11.06 5.19
CA ILE A 5 -8.23 -9.82 5.12
C ILE A 5 -8.97 -8.94 4.11
N GLN A 6 -9.67 -7.93 4.61
CA GLN A 6 -10.34 -6.99 3.75
C GLN A 6 -9.30 -6.06 3.15
N ILE A 7 -9.46 -5.72 1.88
CA ILE A 7 -8.59 -4.79 1.18
C ILE A 7 -8.49 -3.44 1.91
N ASP A 8 -9.55 -3.07 2.64
CA ASP A 8 -9.63 -1.88 3.47
C ASP A 8 -8.64 -1.89 4.66
N ASP A 9 -8.33 -3.06 5.20
CA ASP A 9 -7.34 -3.23 6.28
C ASP A 9 -5.90 -2.96 5.80
N LEU A 10 -5.68 -3.08 4.48
CA LEU A 10 -4.41 -2.78 3.83
C LEU A 10 -4.28 -1.28 3.49
N LEU A 11 -5.39 -0.54 3.42
CA LEU A 11 -5.35 0.91 3.33
C LEU A 11 -4.82 1.44 4.68
N ILE A 12 -3.99 2.48 4.64
CA ILE A 12 -3.38 3.12 5.83
C ILE A 12 -2.18 2.35 6.43
N LEU A 13 -1.98 1.08 6.07
CA LEU A 13 -0.77 0.33 6.42
C LEU A 13 0.47 0.86 5.69
N GLU A 14 1.61 0.67 6.36
CA GLU A 14 2.91 0.82 5.72
C GLU A 14 3.07 -0.24 4.63
N LEU A 15 3.78 0.14 3.56
CA LEU A 15 4.05 -0.75 2.43
C LEU A 15 4.60 -2.11 2.88
N ASP A 16 5.55 -2.10 3.82
CA ASP A 16 6.21 -3.31 4.31
C ASP A 16 5.22 -4.25 5.01
N ALA A 17 4.39 -3.71 5.91
CA ALA A 17 3.35 -4.45 6.61
C ALA A 17 2.28 -5.02 5.65
N ALA A 18 1.88 -4.24 4.65
CA ALA A 18 0.92 -4.68 3.64
C ALA A 18 1.48 -5.83 2.77
N ILE A 19 2.76 -5.77 2.40
CA ILE A 19 3.43 -6.85 1.66
C ILE A 19 3.48 -8.13 2.50
N GLU A 20 3.89 -8.03 3.78
CA GLU A 20 3.97 -9.17 4.71
C GLU A 20 2.62 -9.87 4.90
N LEU A 21 1.54 -9.09 5.05
CA LEU A 21 0.19 -9.61 5.17
C LEU A 21 -0.26 -10.35 3.90
N CYS A 22 -0.10 -9.74 2.74
CA CYS A 22 -0.46 -10.37 1.48
C CYS A 22 0.39 -11.63 1.21
N ARG A 23 1.68 -11.60 1.55
CA ARG A 23 2.57 -12.77 1.45
C ARG A 23 2.10 -13.90 2.35
N SER A 24 1.71 -13.59 3.59
CA SER A 24 1.15 -14.57 4.54
C SER A 24 -0.18 -15.15 4.07
N ALA A 25 -0.96 -14.38 3.30
CA ALA A 25 -2.19 -14.83 2.66
C ALA A 25 -1.97 -15.60 1.35
N GLY A 26 -0.73 -15.66 0.84
CA GLY A 26 -0.40 -16.28 -0.45
C GLY A 26 -0.78 -15.43 -1.67
N TRP A 27 -0.95 -14.12 -1.50
CA TRP A 27 -1.28 -13.18 -2.57
C TRP A 27 -0.01 -12.58 -3.19
N GLN A 28 0.01 -12.45 -4.51
CA GLN A 28 1.00 -11.67 -5.24
C GLN A 28 0.71 -10.18 -5.11
N VAL A 29 1.67 -9.46 -4.54
CA VAL A 29 1.64 -8.01 -4.38
C VAL A 29 2.43 -7.34 -5.48
N LYS A 30 1.81 -6.40 -6.18
CA LYS A 30 2.49 -5.43 -7.04
C LYS A 30 2.45 -4.05 -6.40
N VAL A 31 3.61 -3.42 -6.27
CA VAL A 31 3.71 -2.10 -5.67
C VAL A 31 3.83 -1.06 -6.78
N GLU A 32 2.90 -0.12 -6.81
CA GLU A 32 2.91 1.01 -7.72
C GLU A 32 3.19 2.30 -6.93
N VAL A 33 4.37 2.88 -7.13
CA VAL A 33 4.75 4.12 -6.45
C VAL A 33 4.33 5.30 -7.31
N THR A 34 3.39 6.11 -6.82
CA THR A 34 3.08 7.39 -7.46
C THR A 34 3.95 8.48 -6.84
N LEU A 35 4.75 9.15 -7.68
CA LEU A 35 5.57 10.28 -7.25
C LEU A 35 4.66 11.49 -6.93
N PRO A 36 4.83 12.16 -5.78
CA PRO A 36 4.12 13.39 -5.52
C PRO A 36 4.57 14.47 -6.52
N PRO A 37 3.68 15.38 -6.95
CA PRO A 37 3.97 16.40 -7.97
C PRO A 37 5.10 17.36 -7.56
N ARG A 38 5.42 17.44 -6.26
CA ARG A 38 6.44 18.34 -5.71
C ARG A 38 7.86 17.76 -5.65
N GLY A 39 8.08 16.50 -6.03
CA GLY A 39 9.43 15.90 -6.05
C GLY A 39 10.10 15.78 -4.68
N GLU A 40 9.40 16.08 -3.58
CA GLU A 40 9.91 15.88 -2.22
C GLU A 40 9.91 14.39 -1.89
N LEU A 41 11.12 13.83 -1.79
CA LEU A 41 11.38 12.41 -1.60
C LEU A 41 11.48 12.02 -0.11
N THR A 42 11.29 12.96 0.81
CA THR A 42 11.47 12.77 2.25
C THR A 42 10.14 12.45 2.92
N GLY A 43 9.71 11.19 2.81
CA GLY A 43 8.45 10.72 3.41
C GLY A 43 8.35 9.21 3.41
N GLN A 44 7.63 8.64 4.37
CA GLN A 44 7.32 7.20 4.40
C GLN A 44 6.34 6.85 3.29
N TYR A 45 6.47 5.65 2.71
CA TYR A 45 5.53 5.14 1.71
C TYR A 45 4.31 4.55 2.41
N ARG A 46 3.16 5.19 2.22
CA ARG A 46 1.88 4.69 2.73
C ARG A 46 1.02 4.20 1.59
N VAL A 47 0.32 3.10 1.86
CA VAL A 47 -0.67 2.55 0.94
C VAL A 47 -1.86 3.50 0.90
N ILE A 48 -2.03 4.18 -0.23
CA ILE A 48 -3.15 5.10 -0.47
C ILE A 48 -4.29 4.45 -1.24
N ARG A 49 -4.00 3.34 -1.92
CA ARG A 49 -4.98 2.60 -2.70
C ARG A 49 -4.56 1.16 -2.82
N VAL A 50 -5.52 0.27 -2.74
CA VAL A 50 -5.32 -1.15 -3.03
C VAL A 50 -6.34 -1.57 -4.07
N ARG A 51 -5.91 -2.35 -5.04
CA ARG A 51 -6.74 -2.82 -6.15
C ARG A 51 -6.46 -4.28 -6.40
N GLU A 52 -7.44 -5.13 -6.18
CA GLU A 52 -7.36 -6.53 -6.59
C GLU A 52 -7.50 -6.60 -8.12
N LEU A 53 -6.54 -7.26 -8.78
CA LEU A 53 -6.57 -7.47 -10.22
C LEU A 53 -7.25 -8.80 -10.57
N SER A 54 -6.91 -9.85 -9.82
CA SER A 54 -7.37 -11.22 -10.01
C SER A 54 -7.28 -11.94 -8.67
N VAL A 55 -7.90 -13.13 -8.56
CA VAL A 55 -7.78 -13.97 -7.37
C VAL A 55 -6.30 -14.15 -6.99
N GLY A 56 -5.94 -13.69 -5.79
CA GLY A 56 -4.58 -13.74 -5.27
C GLY A 56 -3.59 -12.76 -5.92
N ASN A 57 -4.04 -11.75 -6.66
CA ASN A 57 -3.20 -10.71 -7.24
C ASN A 57 -3.71 -9.32 -6.84
N VAL A 58 -2.91 -8.57 -6.09
CA VAL A 58 -3.25 -7.24 -5.58
C VAL A 58 -2.20 -6.22 -6.00
N ILE A 59 -2.66 -5.04 -6.41
CA ILE A 59 -1.84 -3.85 -6.61
C ILE A 59 -1.99 -2.97 -5.38
N LEU A 60 -0.88 -2.68 -4.71
CA LEU A 60 -0.76 -1.64 -3.70
C LEU A 60 -0.22 -0.38 -4.39
N THR A 61 -1.05 0.64 -4.53
CA THR A 61 -0.56 1.97 -4.89
C THR A 61 -0.12 2.67 -3.62
N VAL A 62 1.16 3.03 -3.57
CA VAL A 62 1.74 3.81 -2.49
C VAL A 62 2.06 5.22 -2.96
N ALA A 63 1.85 6.17 -2.08
CA ALA A 63 2.36 7.52 -2.22
C ALA A 63 3.28 7.82 -1.04
N LYS A 64 4.24 8.72 -1.27
CA LYS A 64 5.01 9.29 -0.18
C LYS A 64 4.11 10.23 0.61
N GLU A 65 4.02 9.99 1.90
CA GLU A 65 3.46 10.99 2.81
C GLU A 65 4.42 12.18 2.83
N VAL A 66 4.05 13.26 2.15
CA VAL A 66 4.75 14.53 2.26
C VAL A 66 4.38 15.07 3.63
N SER A 67 5.31 14.96 4.59
CA SER A 67 5.23 15.68 5.86
C SER A 67 5.49 17.17 5.59
N GLY A 68 4.60 17.78 4.81
CA GLY A 68 4.52 19.22 4.64
C GLY A 68 3.78 19.77 5.84
N LYS A 69 4.53 20.31 6.79
CA LYS A 69 4.02 21.08 7.92
C LYS A 69 2.90 22.06 7.51
N GLU A 70 1.80 21.92 8.24
CA GLU A 70 1.00 22.97 8.90
C GLU A 70 0.22 23.97 8.03
N VAL A 71 -1.11 23.90 8.11
CA VAL A 71 -2.02 25.05 7.91
C VAL A 71 -2.34 25.68 9.27
#